data_AF-A0AA37S8C0-F1
#
_entry.id   AF-A0AA37S8C0-F1
#
_cell.length_a   1.000
_cell.length_b   1.000
_cell.length_c   1.000
_cell.angle_alpha   90.00
_cell.angle_beta   90.00
_cell.angle_gamma   90.00
#
_symmetry.space_group_name_H-M   'P 1'
#
loop_
_entity.id
_entity.type
_entity.pdbx_description
1 polymer ?
#
loop_
_entity_poly.entity_id
_entity_poly.type
_entity_poly.pdbx_seq_one_letter_code
_entity_poly.pdbx_strand_id
1 'polypeptide(L)' 'MSEKRIQITLSERELIYLIQSGSALITNISENALTTYCGFNKEEILEFSSKMREIADKESVSW' A
#
# COMPACT_ATOMS: atom_id res chain seq x y z
N MET A 1 -20.97 11.42 2.53
CA MET A 1 -20.48 11.22 3.92
C MET A 1 -19.00 11.54 3.93
N SER A 2 -18.50 12.29 4.92
CA SER A 2 -17.07 12.59 5.03
C SER A 2 -16.32 11.29 5.34
N GLU A 3 -15.28 11.00 4.58
CA GLU A 3 -14.43 9.81 4.75
C GLU A 3 -13.66 9.93 6.07
N LYS A 4 -13.76 8.92 6.94
CA LYS A 4 -13.06 8.91 8.23
C LYS A 4 -11.58 8.62 7.98
N ARG A 5 -10.71 9.60 8.23
CA ARG A 5 -9.26 9.44 8.12
C ARG A 5 -8.66 9.01 9.47
N ILE A 6 -7.76 8.04 9.43
CA ILE A 6 -7.01 7.53 10.57
C ILE A 6 -5.52 7.69 10.25
N GLN A 7 -4.75 8.24 11.18
CA GLN A 7 -3.28 8.35 11.06
C GLN A 7 -2.62 7.30 11.96
N ILE A 8 -1.63 6.60 11.43
CA ILE A 8 -0.81 5.62 12.15
C ILE A 8 0.67 5.99 12.03
N THR A 9 1.47 5.63 13.02
CA THR A 9 2.94 5.75 12.98
C THR A 9 3.54 4.40 12.58
N LEU A 10 4.47 4.43 11.64
CA LEU A 10 5.19 3.25 11.15
C LEU A 10 6.69 3.48 11.30
N SER A 11 7.43 2.41 11.52
CA SER A 11 8.88 2.40 11.27
C SER A 11 9.18 2.38 9.76
N GLU A 12 10.40 2.77 9.38
CA GLU A 12 10.87 2.68 8.00
C GLU A 12 10.69 1.27 7.42
N ARG A 13 11.04 0.25 8.22
CA ARG A 13 10.94 -1.15 7.80
C ARG A 13 9.50 -1.60 7.56
N GLU A 14 8.54 -1.14 8.37
CA GLU A 14 7.12 -1.44 8.17
C GLU A 14 6.58 -0.75 6.92
N LEU A 15 6.99 0.50 6.67
CA LEU A 15 6.62 1.21 5.44
C LEU A 15 7.15 0.50 4.19
N ILE A 16 8.42 0.08 4.20
CA ILE A 16 9.03 -0.69 3.11
C ILE A 16 8.28 -2.01 2.90
N TYR A 17 7.99 -2.74 3.98
CA TYR A 17 7.22 -3.99 3.92
C TYR A 17 5.85 -3.79 3.25
N LEU A 18 5.10 -2.75 3.63
CA LEU A 18 3.79 -2.47 3.04
C LEU A 18 3.87 -2.16 1.55
N ILE A 19 4.87 -1.37 1.14
CA ILE A 19 5.06 -0.98 -0.26
C ILE A 19 5.46 -2.19 -1.12
N GLN A 20 6.38 -3.02 -0.63
CA GLN A 20 6.76 -4.27 -1.31
C GLN A 20 5.59 -5.25 -1.38
N SER A 21 4.79 -5.34 -0.30
CA SER A 21 3.61 -6.20 -0.26
C SER A 21 2.59 -5.80 -1.32
N GLY A 22 2.31 -4.51 -1.53
CA GLY A 22 1.40 -4.05 -2.57
C GLY A 22 1.78 -4.57 -3.97
N SER A 23 3.06 -4.47 -4.33
CA SER A 23 3.58 -5.01 -5.60
C SER A 23 3.49 -6.54 -5.68
N ALA A 24 3.80 -7.23 -4.58
CA ALA A 24 3.71 -8.69 -4.50
C ALA A 24 2.27 -9.19 -4.65
N LEU A 25 1.29 -8.50 -4.05
CA LEU A 25 -0.14 -8.85 -4.15
C LEU A 25 -0.61 -8.81 -5.60
N ILE A 26 -0.33 -7.71 -6.31
CA ILE A 26 -0.73 -7.54 -7.73
C ILE A 26 -0.08 -8.60 -8.63
N THR A 27 1.14 -9.02 -8.30
CA THR A 27 1.90 -9.99 -9.12
C THR A 27 1.44 -11.43 -8.90
N ASN A 28 1.08 -11.78 -7.67
CA ASN A 28 0.89 -13.18 -7.27
C ASN A 28 -0.58 -13.57 -7.02
N ILE A 29 -1.49 -12.61 -6.89
CA ILE A 29 -2.91 -12.86 -6.64
C ILE A 29 -3.71 -12.49 -7.89
N SER A 30 -4.67 -13.34 -8.27
CA SER A 30 -5.56 -13.04 -9.38
C SER A 30 -6.45 -11.84 -9.07
N GLU A 31 -6.76 -11.05 -10.09
CA GLU A 31 -7.51 -9.79 -9.93
C GLU A 31 -8.86 -9.98 -9.23
N ASN A 32 -9.59 -11.04 -9.58
CA ASN A 32 -10.86 -11.39 -8.95
C ASN A 32 -10.74 -11.72 -7.45
N ALA A 33 -9.56 -12.15 -7.00
CA ALA A 33 -9.30 -12.53 -5.62
C ALA A 33 -8.79 -11.36 -4.77
N LEU A 34 -8.26 -10.29 -5.38
CA LEU A 34 -7.74 -9.11 -4.66
C LEU A 34 -8.82 -8.47 -3.79
N THR A 35 -9.98 -8.17 -4.36
CA THR A 35 -11.08 -7.53 -3.61
C THR A 35 -11.58 -8.42 -2.47
N THR A 36 -11.61 -9.75 -2.66
CA THR A 36 -12.08 -10.69 -1.64
C THR A 36 -11.11 -10.80 -0.45
N TYR A 37 -9.80 -10.90 -0.71
CA TYR A 37 -8.82 -11.16 0.36
C TYR A 37 -8.13 -9.91 0.89
N CYS A 38 -7.98 -8.87 0.06
CA CYS A 38 -7.27 -7.65 0.39
C CYS A 38 -8.22 -6.46 0.64
N GLY A 39 -9.48 -6.57 0.24
CA GLY A 39 -10.46 -5.47 0.34
C GLY A 39 -10.25 -4.35 -0.67
N PHE A 40 -9.23 -4.45 -1.54
CA PHE A 40 -8.92 -3.51 -2.61
C PHE A 40 -8.80 -4.22 -3.95
N ASN A 41 -9.23 -3.54 -5.01
CA ASN A 41 -8.92 -3.92 -6.38
C ASN A 41 -7.47 -3.52 -6.74
N LYS A 42 -7.04 -3.87 -7.96
CA LYS A 42 -5.69 -3.64 -8.43
C LYS A 42 -5.32 -2.14 -8.47
N GLU A 43 -6.22 -1.30 -8.98
CA GLU A 43 -6.02 0.15 -9.08
C GLU A 43 -5.88 0.80 -7.70
N GLU A 44 -6.73 0.41 -6.74
CA GLU A 44 -6.69 0.88 -5.35
C GLU A 44 -5.37 0.49 -4.67
N ILE A 45 -4.87 -0.75 -4.89
CA ILE A 45 -3.58 -1.19 -4.37
C ILE A 45 -2.44 -0.36 -4.99
N LEU A 46 -2.47 -0.10 -6.30
CA LEU A 46 -1.47 0.74 -6.97
C LEU A 46 -1.47 2.15 -6.42
N GLU A 47 -2.64 2.77 -6.28
CA GLU A 47 -2.77 4.13 -5.77
C GLU A 47 -2.29 4.23 -4.31
N PHE A 48 -2.70 3.28 -3.47
CA PHE A 48 -2.28 3.23 -2.07
C PHE A 48 -0.76 3.02 -1.94
N SER A 49 -0.20 2.11 -2.73
CA SER A 49 1.24 1.83 -2.74
C SER A 49 2.04 3.03 -3.25
N SER A 50 1.54 3.76 -4.26
CA SER A 50 2.17 4.98 -4.77
C SER A 50 2.20 6.07 -3.70
N LYS A 51 1.09 6.30 -2.99
CA LYS A 51 1.03 7.26 -1.88
C LYS A 51 2.05 6.95 -0.80
N MET A 52 2.19 5.68 -0.43
CA MET A 52 3.19 5.25 0.56
C MET A 52 4.62 5.46 0.05
N ARG A 53 4.90 5.17 -1.23
CA ARG A 53 6.22 5.40 -1.85
C ARG A 53 6.58 6.88 -1.89
N GLU A 54 5.65 7.75 -2.26
CA GLU A 54 5.87 9.20 -2.24
C GLU A 54 6.20 9.72 -0.83
N ILE A 55 5.59 9.16 0.21
CA ILE A 55 5.91 9.48 1.60
C ILE A 55 7.32 8.98 1.95
N ALA A 56 7.63 7.73 1.62
CA ALA A 56 8.96 7.17 1.86
C ALA A 56 10.07 7.99 1.19
N ASP A 57 9.86 8.43 -0.05
CA ASP A 57 10.80 9.26 -0.79
C ASP A 57 10.98 10.65 -0.15
N LYS A 58 9.89 11.26 0.37
CA LYS A 58 9.96 12.55 1.09
C LYS A 58 10.74 12.45 2.39
N GLU A 59 10.59 11.35 3.10
CA GLU A 59 11.27 11.09 4.37
C GLU A 59 12.69 10.49 4.17
N SER A 60 13.16 10.36 2.92
CA SER A 60 14.48 9.80 2.57
C SER A 60 14.73 8.39 3.12
N VAL A 61 13.68 7.56 3.15
CA VAL A 61 13.75 6.17 3.60
C VAL A 61 14.71 5.37 2.72
N SER A 62 15.61 4.63 3.36
CA SER A 62 16.54 3.73 2.66
C SER A 62 15.85 2.43 2.27
N TRP A 63 15.94 2.07 0.99
CA TRP A 63 15.26 0.90 0.40
C TRP A 63 16.07 -0.39 0.44
#